data_AF-A0A349D0Q0-F1
#
_entry.id   AF-A0A349D0Q0-F1
#
_cell.length_a   1.000
_cell.length_b   1.000
_cell.length_c   1.000
_cell.angle_alpha   90.00
_cell.angle_beta   90.00
_cell.angle_gamma   90.00
#
_symmetry.space_group_name_H-M   'P 1'
#
loop_
_entity.id
_entity.type
_entity.pdbx_description
1 polymer ?
#
loop_
_entity_poly.entity_id
_entity_poly.type
_entity_poly.pdbx_seq_one_letter_code
_entity_poly.pdbx_strand_id
1 'polypeptide(L)'
;MRPLTLKTIGILSALSLSVFVIAIFLIATHLFTLAALTPAHLLPADRLEALFSNMPAPMLKRFTDAFPLLSSITGDHAAIAIVRLDDETLSTVIFDRVTPQPEDEVTIMGPFKVTVSDARVTELLGFKDARLARHTSYELLSAGRKPADQWAYFASGSLPPPSSLPQNLFAALLQTDLRAAVLTLTPAGCEVRVAGTAWPAIVSASPLFANAMSGTLAIVRIADPAALWNVLTEHLDRPNLSLVRGSLEYAVAQFFGPEVSVREDILPLLTNATTVVLTQTSSGTAVAVTGALPALQELTQRLSILRDAFSSAVPPILATTQPLKRGFTFTSLRTDPSMASRKRTSQGWWEVERSFRGDMQEFLTARSTVSFVLSTNSALLTDLLERDENRSLPTAGHGRLLMGGVLNLTDLRKLLAESAPALLEESPPLLLPLPSTRSIVWSIEATDSVTTLTVNNEQE
;
A
#
# COMPACT_ATOMS: atom_id res chain seq x y z
N MET A 1 46.04 -74.35 -4.58
CA MET A 1 46.55 -72.96 -4.58
C MET A 1 45.36 -72.01 -4.75
N ARG A 2 45.32 -70.95 -3.93
CA ARG A 2 44.11 -70.24 -3.46
C ARG A 2 43.69 -69.08 -4.38
N PRO A 3 42.46 -69.08 -4.96
CA PRO A 3 41.80 -67.88 -5.49
C PRO A 3 40.95 -67.13 -4.43
N LEU A 4 41.13 -67.45 -3.13
CA LEU A 4 40.36 -66.82 -2.05
C LEU A 4 40.81 -65.39 -1.73
N THR A 5 42.09 -65.06 -1.91
CA THR A 5 42.65 -63.76 -1.47
C THR A 5 42.17 -62.58 -2.30
N LEU A 6 41.93 -62.75 -3.60
CA LEU A 6 41.43 -61.66 -4.46
C LEU A 6 39.98 -61.28 -4.15
N LYS A 7 39.13 -62.25 -3.79
CA LYS A 7 37.72 -61.99 -3.44
C LYS A 7 37.61 -61.26 -2.10
N THR A 8 38.41 -61.62 -1.10
CA THR A 8 38.43 -60.90 0.18
C THR A 8 38.97 -59.48 0.01
N ILE A 9 40.04 -59.28 -0.78
CA ILE A 9 40.58 -57.94 -1.07
C ILE A 9 39.55 -57.07 -1.82
N GLY A 10 38.83 -57.64 -2.80
CA GLY A 10 37.78 -56.94 -3.55
C GLY A 10 36.55 -56.57 -2.71
N ILE A 11 36.17 -57.41 -1.74
CA ILE A 11 35.08 -57.11 -0.80
C ILE A 11 35.52 -56.04 0.21
N LEU A 12 36.75 -56.12 0.72
CA LEU A 12 37.32 -55.11 1.62
C LEU A 12 37.48 -53.74 0.94
N SER A 13 37.91 -53.69 -0.33
CA SER A 13 38.02 -52.44 -1.08
C SER A 13 36.65 -51.85 -1.45
N ALA A 14 35.65 -52.68 -1.75
CA ALA A 14 34.28 -52.24 -1.97
C ALA A 14 33.64 -51.68 -0.68
N LEU A 15 33.88 -52.32 0.46
CA LEU A 15 33.46 -51.84 1.78
C LEU A 15 34.14 -50.51 2.15
N SER A 16 35.46 -50.39 1.94
CA SER A 16 36.17 -49.13 2.22
C SER A 16 35.70 -47.99 1.31
N LEU A 17 35.46 -48.28 0.03
CA LEU A 17 34.93 -47.29 -0.92
C LEU A 17 33.51 -46.87 -0.55
N SER A 18 32.66 -47.81 -0.13
CA SER A 18 31.29 -47.51 0.32
C SER A 18 31.27 -46.63 1.58
N VAL A 19 32.11 -46.95 2.59
CA VAL A 19 32.25 -46.12 3.80
C VAL A 19 32.78 -44.72 3.45
N PHE A 20 33.74 -44.63 2.54
CA PHE A 20 34.29 -43.35 2.08
C PHE A 20 33.26 -42.50 1.33
N VAL A 21 32.45 -43.11 0.45
CA VAL A 21 31.37 -42.41 -0.26
C VAL A 21 30.27 -41.96 0.69
N ILE A 22 29.88 -42.80 1.67
CA ILE A 22 28.92 -42.40 2.72
C ILE A 22 29.47 -41.27 3.56
N ALA A 23 30.75 -41.31 3.95
CA ALA A 23 31.40 -40.24 4.70
C ALA A 23 31.44 -38.93 3.90
N ILE A 24 31.81 -38.97 2.61
CA ILE A 24 31.75 -37.80 1.73
C ILE A 24 30.32 -37.29 1.60
N PHE A 25 29.34 -38.17 1.44
CA PHE A 25 27.93 -37.78 1.32
C PHE A 25 27.41 -37.15 2.61
N LEU A 26 27.76 -37.69 3.78
CA LEU A 26 27.44 -37.12 5.09
C LEU A 26 28.13 -35.76 5.31
N ILE A 27 29.40 -35.63 4.94
CA ILE A 27 30.14 -34.36 5.01
C ILE A 27 29.52 -33.35 4.04
N ALA A 28 29.23 -33.74 2.81
CA ALA A 28 28.61 -32.86 1.81
C ALA A 28 27.22 -32.43 2.25
N THR A 29 26.36 -33.36 2.68
CA THR A 29 25.02 -33.02 3.20
C THR A 29 25.10 -32.14 4.44
N HIS A 30 26.02 -32.40 5.36
CA HIS A 30 26.25 -31.53 6.54
C HIS A 30 26.75 -30.13 6.15
N LEU A 31 27.63 -30.01 5.15
CA LEU A 31 28.09 -28.71 4.65
C LEU A 31 26.98 -27.95 3.92
N PHE A 32 26.16 -28.66 3.12
CA PHE A 32 25.00 -28.07 2.44
C PHE A 32 23.92 -27.63 3.41
N THR A 33 23.62 -28.40 4.46
CA THR A 33 22.64 -28.01 5.48
C THR A 33 23.13 -26.83 6.31
N LEU A 34 24.42 -26.78 6.66
CA LEU A 34 25.01 -25.62 7.34
C LEU A 34 24.99 -24.35 6.47
N ALA A 35 25.26 -24.47 5.17
CA ALA A 35 25.22 -23.35 4.24
C ALA A 35 23.80 -22.80 4.01
N ALA A 36 22.77 -23.63 4.24
CA ALA A 36 21.37 -23.24 4.14
C ALA A 36 20.82 -22.56 5.41
N LEU A 37 21.58 -22.57 6.51
CA LEU A 37 21.15 -21.94 7.76
C LEU A 37 21.08 -20.42 7.61
N THR A 38 19.93 -19.87 7.95
CA THR A 38 19.69 -18.43 8.08
C THR A 38 19.60 -18.03 9.55
N PRO A 39 19.79 -16.74 9.89
CA PRO A 39 19.63 -16.25 11.26
C PRO A 39 18.28 -16.61 11.90
N ALA A 40 17.22 -16.73 11.10
CA ALA A 40 15.89 -17.16 11.56
C ALA A 40 15.86 -18.58 12.18
N HIS A 41 16.82 -19.44 11.86
CA HIS A 41 16.93 -20.78 12.46
C HIS A 41 17.48 -20.75 13.89
N LEU A 42 18.15 -19.65 14.27
CA LEU A 42 18.78 -19.47 15.58
C LEU A 42 17.88 -18.66 16.53
N LEU A 43 16.97 -17.86 15.98
CA LEU A 43 16.17 -16.89 16.74
C LEU A 43 14.88 -17.52 17.31
N PRO A 44 14.51 -17.18 18.56
CA PRO A 44 13.22 -17.56 19.15
C PRO A 44 12.06 -16.83 18.46
N ALA A 45 11.01 -17.53 18.06
CA ALA A 45 9.89 -16.92 17.35
C ALA A 45 9.01 -16.03 18.24
N ASP A 46 8.80 -16.44 19.49
CA ASP A 46 7.92 -15.83 20.49
C ASP A 46 8.50 -14.56 21.14
N ARG A 47 9.82 -14.37 21.04
CA ARG A 47 10.54 -13.23 21.63
C ARG A 47 11.10 -12.27 20.60
N LEU A 48 11.00 -12.58 19.32
CA LEU A 48 11.52 -11.72 18.27
C LEU A 48 10.57 -10.56 18.00
N GLU A 49 11.08 -9.34 18.05
CA GLU A 49 10.35 -8.14 17.62
C GLU A 49 10.60 -7.85 16.14
N ALA A 50 11.88 -7.88 15.74
CA ALA A 50 12.27 -7.56 14.37
C ALA A 50 13.52 -8.33 13.94
N LEU A 51 13.63 -8.62 12.64
CA LEU A 51 14.81 -9.19 12.00
C LEU A 51 15.12 -8.41 10.72
N PHE A 52 16.22 -7.69 10.70
CA PHE A 52 16.76 -6.97 9.56
C PHE A 52 17.83 -7.82 8.88
N SER A 53 17.65 -8.16 7.61
CA SER A 53 18.58 -8.99 6.84
C SER A 53 19.22 -8.15 5.72
N ASN A 54 20.55 -8.15 5.67
CA ASN A 54 21.37 -7.37 4.71
C ASN A 54 20.94 -5.89 4.58
N MET A 55 20.41 -5.29 5.65
CA MET A 55 19.85 -3.94 5.58
C MET A 55 20.96 -2.89 5.78
N PRO A 56 21.12 -1.93 4.85
CA PRO A 56 22.20 -0.96 4.95
C PRO A 56 21.97 0.02 6.11
N ALA A 57 23.06 0.50 6.73
CA ALA A 57 23.01 1.37 7.90
C ALA A 57 22.08 2.61 7.78
N PRO A 58 22.00 3.33 6.64
CA PRO A 58 21.06 4.44 6.49
C PRO A 58 19.58 4.04 6.62
N MET A 59 19.25 2.79 6.30
CA MET A 59 17.89 2.26 6.40
C MET A 59 17.57 1.80 7.82
N LEU A 60 18.53 1.17 8.51
CA LEU A 60 18.39 0.79 9.92
C LEU A 60 18.12 2.01 10.81
N LYS A 61 18.78 3.14 10.52
CA LYS A 61 18.57 4.41 11.24
C LYS A 61 17.13 4.92 11.22
N ARG A 62 16.28 4.48 10.30
CA ARG A 62 14.86 4.90 10.25
C ARG A 62 13.98 4.16 11.25
N PHE A 63 14.45 3.02 11.72
CA PHE A 63 13.75 2.22 12.71
C PHE A 63 14.20 2.56 14.13
N THR A 64 15.05 3.58 14.34
CA THR A 64 15.55 3.94 15.68
C THR A 64 14.47 4.47 16.59
N ASP A 65 13.43 5.10 16.05
CA ASP A 65 12.31 5.60 16.85
C ASP A 65 11.50 4.44 17.46
N ALA A 66 11.35 3.34 16.70
CA ALA A 66 10.72 2.11 17.18
C ALA A 66 11.70 1.24 17.99
N PHE A 67 12.97 1.21 17.60
CA PHE A 67 14.03 0.38 18.18
C PHE A 67 15.30 1.21 18.45
N PRO A 68 15.36 1.93 19.58
CA PRO A 68 16.48 2.82 19.89
C PRO A 68 17.86 2.14 19.89
N LEU A 69 17.89 0.83 20.15
CA LEU A 69 19.11 0.01 20.12
C LEU A 69 19.80 -0.04 18.76
N LEU A 70 19.10 0.29 17.67
CA LEU A 70 19.69 0.35 16.33
C LEU A 70 20.65 1.55 16.16
N SER A 71 20.56 2.57 17.03
CA SER A 71 21.37 3.79 16.93
C SER A 71 22.87 3.57 17.15
N SER A 72 23.24 2.53 17.90
CA SER A 72 24.63 2.18 18.22
C SER A 72 25.26 1.20 17.23
N ILE A 73 24.48 0.66 16.29
CA ILE A 73 24.96 -0.32 15.31
C ILE A 73 25.64 0.40 14.15
N THR A 74 26.84 -0.04 13.81
CA THR A 74 27.65 0.53 12.72
C THR A 74 28.20 -0.57 11.83
N GLY A 75 28.25 -0.31 10.52
CA GLY A 75 28.72 -1.27 9.53
C GLY A 75 27.60 -2.07 8.87
N ASP A 76 28.01 -2.94 7.94
CA ASP A 76 27.11 -3.85 7.23
C ASP A 76 27.15 -5.22 7.89
N HIS A 77 25.98 -5.71 8.30
CA HIS A 77 25.81 -7.00 8.96
C HIS A 77 24.95 -7.92 8.10
N ALA A 78 25.18 -9.23 8.20
CA ALA A 78 24.35 -10.19 7.47
C ALA A 78 22.91 -10.18 8.00
N ALA A 79 22.72 -10.07 9.31
CA ALA A 79 21.45 -9.73 9.91
C ALA A 79 21.57 -9.10 11.30
N ILE A 80 20.54 -8.37 11.71
CA ILE A 80 20.37 -7.81 13.04
C ILE A 80 18.97 -8.19 13.52
N ALA A 81 18.87 -8.77 14.71
CA ALA A 81 17.60 -9.09 15.34
C ALA A 81 17.39 -8.26 16.61
N ILE A 82 16.14 -7.90 16.87
CA ILE A 82 15.69 -7.31 18.13
C ILE A 82 14.87 -8.37 18.86
N VAL A 83 15.28 -8.70 20.08
CA VAL A 83 14.68 -9.75 20.90
C VAL A 83 14.24 -9.16 22.24
N ARG A 84 13.05 -9.52 22.69
CA ARG A 84 12.50 -9.16 23.99
C ARG A 84 12.88 -10.19 25.05
N LEU A 85 13.42 -9.72 26.17
CA LEU A 85 13.76 -10.54 27.34
C LEU A 85 12.54 -10.70 28.28
N ASP A 86 12.68 -11.55 29.31
CA ASP A 86 11.61 -11.85 30.27
C ASP A 86 11.16 -10.63 31.11
N ASP A 87 12.03 -9.63 31.24
CA ASP A 87 11.78 -8.37 31.94
C ASP A 87 11.22 -7.28 31.00
N GLU A 88 10.74 -7.66 29.81
CA GLU A 88 10.27 -6.77 28.75
C GLU A 88 11.36 -5.84 28.17
N THR A 89 12.63 -6.03 28.54
CA THR A 89 13.72 -5.25 27.96
C THR A 89 14.08 -5.77 26.56
N LEU A 90 14.43 -4.85 25.67
CA LEU A 90 14.88 -5.19 24.32
C LEU A 90 16.40 -5.39 24.30
N SER A 91 16.86 -6.33 23.49
CA SER A 91 18.27 -6.62 23.27
C SER A 91 18.54 -6.92 21.78
N THR A 92 19.76 -6.66 21.33
CA THR A 92 20.17 -6.86 19.95
C THR A 92 21.01 -8.13 19.79
N VAL A 93 20.81 -8.80 18.65
CA VAL A 93 21.63 -9.92 18.19
C VAL A 93 22.12 -9.60 16.79
N ILE A 94 23.42 -9.47 16.63
CA ILE A 94 24.07 -9.17 15.36
C ILE A 94 24.70 -10.45 14.81
N PHE A 95 24.40 -10.74 13.55
CA PHE A 95 24.90 -11.88 12.80
C PHE A 95 25.82 -11.40 11.70
N ASP A 96 27.09 -11.80 11.78
CA ASP A 96 28.09 -11.62 10.73
C ASP A 96 28.49 -12.98 10.16
N ARG A 97 28.73 -13.08 8.86
CA ARG A 97 29.22 -14.35 8.29
C ARG A 97 30.66 -14.58 8.72
N VAL A 98 30.96 -15.80 9.17
CA VAL A 98 32.33 -16.17 9.59
C VAL A 98 33.28 -16.06 8.40
N THR A 99 34.27 -15.17 8.50
CA THR A 99 35.45 -15.13 7.62
C THR A 99 36.55 -16.04 8.18
N PRO A 100 37.43 -16.62 7.35
CA PRO A 100 38.35 -17.70 7.72
C PRO A 100 39.49 -17.33 8.70
N GLN A 101 39.46 -16.16 9.33
CA GLN A 101 40.36 -15.81 10.43
C GLN A 101 39.56 -15.25 11.59
N PRO A 102 39.30 -16.06 12.64
CA PRO A 102 38.75 -15.53 13.89
C PRO A 102 39.87 -14.84 14.67
N GLU A 103 39.86 -13.52 14.69
CA GLU A 103 40.49 -12.73 15.74
C GLU A 103 39.45 -12.59 16.87
N ASP A 104 39.85 -13.02 18.08
CA ASP A 104 39.15 -12.96 19.39
C ASP A 104 38.08 -14.01 19.75
N GLU A 105 37.78 -14.07 21.06
CA GLU A 105 36.75 -14.90 21.71
C GLU A 105 35.35 -14.53 21.19
N VAL A 106 35.01 -15.07 20.02
CA VAL A 106 33.73 -14.83 19.36
C VAL A 106 32.81 -16.03 19.56
N THR A 107 31.55 -15.77 19.91
CA THR A 107 30.52 -16.82 19.91
C THR A 107 30.15 -17.18 18.48
N ILE A 108 30.52 -18.38 18.03
CA ILE A 108 30.21 -18.89 16.69
C ILE A 108 28.99 -19.82 16.77
N MET A 109 27.96 -19.53 15.97
CA MET A 109 26.76 -20.36 15.83
C MET A 109 26.50 -20.68 14.37
N GLY A 110 26.86 -21.90 13.94
CA GLY A 110 26.75 -22.30 12.53
C GLY A 110 27.68 -21.46 11.65
N PRO A 111 27.19 -20.86 10.54
CA PRO A 111 28.01 -20.01 9.67
C PRO A 111 28.14 -18.56 10.15
N PHE A 112 27.65 -18.23 11.36
CA PHE A 112 27.60 -16.86 11.87
C PHE A 112 28.49 -16.64 13.10
N LYS A 113 29.20 -15.51 13.09
CA LYS A 113 29.70 -14.80 14.27
C LYS A 113 28.52 -14.06 14.88
N VAL A 114 28.22 -14.34 16.14
CA VAL A 114 27.07 -13.78 16.85
C VAL A 114 27.55 -12.83 17.94
N THR A 115 27.11 -11.58 17.88
CA THR A 115 27.37 -10.56 18.91
C THR A 115 26.05 -10.17 19.56
N VAL A 116 25.96 -10.18 20.89
CA VAL A 116 24.75 -9.83 21.64
C VAL A 116 25.00 -8.62 22.53
N SER A 117 24.00 -7.75 22.70
CA SER A 117 24.11 -6.63 23.66
C SER A 117 23.90 -7.06 25.11
N ASP A 118 23.22 -8.18 25.35
CA ASP A 118 23.00 -8.75 26.69
C ASP A 118 23.28 -10.26 26.65
N ALA A 119 24.13 -10.73 27.57
CA ALA A 119 24.53 -12.13 27.66
C ALA A 119 23.34 -13.09 27.85
N ARG A 120 22.25 -12.65 28.49
CA ARG A 120 21.01 -13.43 28.70
C ARG A 120 20.39 -13.91 27.40
N VAL A 121 20.56 -13.16 26.30
CA VAL A 121 20.02 -13.54 24.98
C VAL A 121 20.68 -14.81 24.46
N THR A 122 21.95 -15.06 24.78
CA THR A 122 22.71 -16.22 24.29
C THR A 122 22.02 -17.54 24.63
N GLU A 123 21.36 -17.62 25.79
CA GLU A 123 20.62 -18.82 26.24
C GLU A 123 19.35 -19.09 25.41
N LEU A 124 18.78 -18.03 24.81
CA LEU A 124 17.62 -18.10 23.93
C LEU A 124 17.99 -18.57 22.52
N LEU A 125 19.23 -18.32 22.10
CA LEU A 125 19.74 -18.69 20.78
C LEU A 125 20.05 -20.19 20.64
N GLY A 126 20.14 -20.69 19.40
CA GLY A 126 20.54 -22.08 19.08
C GLY A 126 19.48 -22.85 18.29
N PHE A 127 19.52 -24.19 18.26
CA PHE A 127 18.62 -25.03 17.45
C PHE A 127 17.49 -25.72 18.22
N LYS A 128 16.92 -25.06 19.25
CA LYS A 128 15.78 -25.56 20.04
C LYS A 128 14.47 -25.56 19.23
N ASP A 129 13.41 -26.15 19.79
CA ASP A 129 12.06 -26.05 19.23
C ASP A 129 11.50 -24.61 19.39
N ALA A 130 10.52 -24.21 18.56
CA ALA A 130 9.95 -22.84 18.45
C ALA A 130 10.85 -21.74 17.83
N ARG A 131 11.47 -22.03 16.68
CA ARG A 131 12.30 -21.06 15.94
C ARG A 131 11.51 -20.24 14.93
N LEU A 132 11.99 -19.01 14.68
CA LEU A 132 11.40 -18.11 13.70
C LEU A 132 11.28 -18.77 12.32
N ALA A 133 12.31 -19.51 11.89
CA ALA A 133 12.28 -20.21 10.60
C ALA A 133 11.13 -21.21 10.44
N ARG A 134 10.54 -21.71 11.56
CA ARG A 134 9.39 -22.62 11.58
C ARG A 134 8.07 -21.90 11.94
N HIS A 135 8.10 -20.59 12.12
CA HIS A 135 6.91 -19.81 12.49
C HIS A 135 6.09 -19.53 11.23
N THR A 136 4.79 -19.85 11.26
CA THR A 136 3.93 -19.82 10.08
C THR A 136 3.91 -18.47 9.36
N SER A 137 3.87 -17.35 10.10
CA SER A 137 3.90 -16.02 9.47
C SER A 137 5.25 -15.71 8.82
N TYR A 138 6.35 -16.19 9.37
CA TYR A 138 7.68 -16.01 8.81
C TYR A 138 7.85 -16.86 7.55
N GLU A 139 7.47 -18.14 7.60
CA GLU A 139 7.51 -19.03 6.43
C GLU A 139 6.72 -18.45 5.24
N LEU A 140 5.51 -17.97 5.51
CA LEU A 140 4.62 -17.39 4.51
C LEU A 140 5.16 -16.07 3.92
N LEU A 141 5.79 -15.21 4.73
CA LEU A 141 6.35 -13.92 4.26
C LEU A 141 7.78 -14.04 3.70
N SER A 142 8.52 -15.09 4.05
CA SER A 142 9.88 -15.37 3.56
C SER A 142 9.91 -16.18 2.27
N ALA A 143 8.78 -16.77 1.87
CA ALA A 143 8.65 -17.50 0.62
C ALA A 143 9.13 -16.68 -0.59
N GLY A 144 10.00 -17.28 -1.40
CA GLY A 144 10.57 -16.69 -2.61
C GLY A 144 11.80 -15.79 -2.40
N ARG A 145 12.23 -15.55 -1.16
CA ARG A 145 13.38 -14.69 -0.86
C ARG A 145 14.71 -15.37 -1.11
N LYS A 146 15.67 -14.60 -1.62
CA LYS A 146 17.07 -15.00 -1.76
C LYS A 146 17.87 -14.53 -0.53
N PRO A 147 18.96 -15.23 -0.17
CA PRO A 147 19.80 -14.85 0.97
C PRO A 147 20.46 -13.46 0.88
N ALA A 148 20.53 -12.87 -0.32
CA ALA A 148 21.10 -11.55 -0.56
C ALA A 148 20.06 -10.42 -0.57
N ASP A 149 18.76 -10.74 -0.47
CA ASP A 149 17.71 -9.74 -0.48
C ASP A 149 17.81 -8.88 0.77
N GLN A 150 17.50 -7.58 0.62
CA GLN A 150 17.48 -6.62 1.71
C GLN A 150 16.05 -6.52 2.25
N TRP A 151 15.84 -6.96 3.48
CA TRP A 151 14.49 -6.98 4.04
C TRP A 151 14.47 -6.93 5.57
N ALA A 152 13.32 -6.52 6.10
CA ALA A 152 13.05 -6.48 7.52
C ALA A 152 11.74 -7.20 7.82
N TYR A 153 11.79 -8.20 8.70
CA TYR A 153 10.61 -8.84 9.29
C TYR A 153 10.26 -8.14 10.60
N PHE A 154 8.97 -7.94 10.84
CA PHE A 154 8.39 -7.37 12.05
C PHE A 154 7.32 -8.33 12.57
N ALA A 155 7.42 -8.69 13.85
CA ALA A 155 6.42 -9.50 14.51
C ALA A 155 5.14 -8.70 14.82
N SER A 156 4.07 -9.40 15.18
CA SER A 156 2.82 -8.76 15.61
C SER A 156 3.06 -7.79 16.76
N GLY A 157 2.60 -6.56 16.63
CA GLY A 157 2.69 -5.54 17.69
C GLY A 157 4.10 -4.99 17.97
N SER A 158 5.10 -5.35 17.16
CA SER A 158 6.47 -4.84 17.32
C SER A 158 6.65 -3.41 16.81
N LEU A 159 5.71 -2.93 16.00
CA LEU A 159 5.70 -1.57 15.48
C LEU A 159 4.80 -0.69 16.35
N PRO A 160 5.14 0.60 16.52
CA PRO A 160 4.29 1.51 17.27
C PRO A 160 2.89 1.54 16.66
N PRO A 161 1.83 1.58 17.49
CA PRO A 161 0.48 1.66 16.99
C PRO A 161 0.30 2.97 16.19
N PRO A 162 -0.51 2.94 15.13
CA PRO A 162 -0.80 4.12 14.33
C PRO A 162 -1.38 5.24 15.21
N SER A 163 -0.77 6.42 15.19
CA SER A 163 -1.15 7.55 16.05
C SER A 163 -1.92 8.65 15.31
N SER A 164 -1.81 8.69 13.98
CA SER A 164 -2.45 9.69 13.13
C SER A 164 -3.55 9.09 12.24
N LEU A 165 -4.45 9.92 11.71
CA LEU A 165 -5.49 9.46 10.79
C LEU A 165 -4.91 8.79 9.53
N PRO A 166 -3.88 9.34 8.85
CA PRO A 166 -3.24 8.66 7.71
C PRO A 166 -2.65 7.30 8.07
N GLN A 167 -2.02 7.17 9.23
CA GLN A 167 -1.46 5.90 9.69
C GLN A 167 -2.56 4.88 10.02
N ASN A 168 -3.66 5.33 10.63
CA ASN A 168 -4.82 4.48 10.94
C ASN A 168 -5.53 4.01 9.66
N LEU A 169 -5.69 4.89 8.67
CA LEU A 169 -6.19 4.53 7.35
C LEU A 169 -5.29 3.51 6.66
N PHE A 170 -3.98 3.73 6.69
CA PHE A 170 -3.02 2.79 6.13
C PHE A 170 -3.08 1.41 6.81
N ALA A 171 -3.13 1.39 8.15
CA ALA A 171 -3.27 0.15 8.91
C ALA A 171 -4.60 -0.56 8.61
N ALA A 172 -5.70 0.18 8.48
CA ALA A 172 -7.00 -0.36 8.10
C ALA A 172 -7.00 -0.95 6.68
N LEU A 173 -6.35 -0.29 5.72
CA LEU A 173 -6.17 -0.82 4.36
C LEU A 173 -5.34 -2.10 4.32
N LEU A 174 -4.43 -2.30 5.28
CA LEU A 174 -3.64 -3.53 5.41
C LEU A 174 -4.31 -4.61 6.27
N GLN A 175 -5.54 -4.36 6.77
CA GLN A 175 -6.37 -5.23 7.60
C GLN A 175 -5.74 -5.58 8.96
N THR A 176 -6.19 -4.85 9.99
CA THR A 176 -5.61 -4.67 11.33
C THR A 176 -5.34 -5.91 12.20
N ASP A 177 -5.57 -7.14 11.72
CA ASP A 177 -5.07 -8.37 12.34
C ASP A 177 -3.64 -8.69 11.86
N LEU A 178 -2.77 -7.68 11.93
CA LEU A 178 -1.36 -7.76 11.55
C LEU A 178 -0.64 -8.80 12.41
N ARG A 179 -0.46 -10.02 11.89
CA ARG A 179 0.31 -11.08 12.57
C ARG A 179 1.80 -10.88 12.40
N ALA A 180 2.20 -10.37 11.24
CA ALA A 180 3.57 -9.99 10.93
C ALA A 180 3.58 -9.12 9.67
N ALA A 181 4.62 -8.32 9.55
CA ALA A 181 4.89 -7.52 8.36
C ALA A 181 6.31 -7.77 7.88
N VAL A 182 6.52 -7.63 6.57
CA VAL A 182 7.85 -7.59 5.99
C VAL A 182 7.97 -6.39 5.06
N LEU A 183 9.06 -5.65 5.22
CA LEU A 183 9.52 -4.66 4.26
C LEU A 183 10.66 -5.25 3.42
N THR A 184 10.58 -5.11 2.11
CA THR A 184 11.62 -5.51 1.15
C THR A 184 12.07 -4.31 0.34
N LEU A 185 13.38 -4.13 0.18
CA LEU A 185 13.95 -3.11 -0.68
C LEU A 185 14.24 -3.72 -2.05
N THR A 186 13.76 -3.07 -3.10
CA THR A 186 14.04 -3.46 -4.48
C THR A 186 14.82 -2.35 -5.18
N PRO A 187 15.53 -2.64 -6.29
CA PRO A 187 16.17 -1.58 -7.07
C PRO A 187 15.19 -0.51 -7.59
N ALA A 188 13.92 -0.87 -7.78
CA ALA A 188 12.88 0.02 -8.29
C ALA A 188 12.14 0.80 -7.20
N GLY A 189 12.18 0.35 -5.95
CA GLY A 189 11.45 0.95 -4.84
C GLY A 189 11.36 0.03 -3.63
N CYS A 190 10.15 -0.19 -3.11
CA CYS A 190 9.92 -1.05 -1.95
C CYS A 190 8.63 -1.86 -2.03
N GLU A 191 8.61 -2.92 -1.25
CA GLU A 191 7.47 -3.81 -1.13
C GLU A 191 7.19 -4.10 0.34
N VAL A 192 5.95 -3.87 0.78
CA VAL A 192 5.48 -4.19 2.12
C VAL A 192 4.49 -5.34 2.02
N ARG A 193 4.81 -6.48 2.62
CA ARG A 193 3.93 -7.64 2.71
C ARG A 193 3.44 -7.80 4.14
N VAL A 194 2.14 -7.93 4.30
CA VAL A 194 1.49 -8.13 5.60
C VAL A 194 0.78 -9.48 5.61
N ALA A 195 1.03 -10.28 6.63
CA ALA A 195 0.25 -11.48 6.91
C ALA A 195 -0.88 -11.10 7.87
N GLY A 196 -2.13 -11.29 7.43
CA GLY A 196 -3.32 -10.90 8.17
C GLY A 196 -4.53 -11.74 7.82
N THR A 197 -5.72 -11.14 7.93
CA THR A 197 -6.97 -11.73 7.45
C THR A 197 -7.01 -11.75 5.91
N ALA A 198 -7.83 -12.65 5.38
CA ALA A 198 -8.00 -12.74 3.94
C ALA A 198 -8.93 -11.62 3.45
N TRP A 199 -8.58 -11.00 2.32
CA TRP A 199 -9.47 -10.03 1.69
C TRP A 199 -10.80 -10.66 1.29
N PRO A 200 -11.92 -9.94 1.47
CA PRO A 200 -13.21 -10.38 0.94
C PRO A 200 -13.09 -10.62 -0.58
N ALA A 201 -14.02 -11.43 -1.10
CA ALA A 201 -14.01 -11.78 -2.52
C ALA A 201 -14.35 -10.57 -3.40
N ILE A 202 -13.32 -9.78 -3.74
CA ILE A 202 -13.41 -8.62 -4.63
C ILE A 202 -12.88 -9.02 -6.01
N VAL A 203 -13.50 -8.46 -7.07
CA VAL A 203 -13.04 -8.56 -8.46
C VAL A 203 -11.67 -7.91 -8.58
N SER A 204 -10.74 -8.47 -9.37
CA SER A 204 -9.44 -7.81 -9.58
C SER A 204 -9.62 -6.54 -10.42
N ALA A 205 -9.00 -5.44 -10.00
CA ALA A 205 -8.81 -4.29 -10.88
C ALA A 205 -7.94 -4.70 -12.07
N SER A 206 -8.17 -4.05 -13.22
CA SER A 206 -7.22 -4.15 -14.33
C SER A 206 -5.90 -3.50 -13.92
N PRO A 207 -4.74 -4.11 -14.23
CA PRO A 207 -3.44 -3.50 -14.00
C PRO A 207 -3.18 -2.33 -14.96
N LEU A 208 -4.06 -2.08 -15.93
CA LEU A 208 -3.91 -1.00 -16.90
C LEU A 208 -4.61 0.28 -16.41
N PHE A 209 -3.95 1.42 -16.58
CA PHE A 209 -4.49 2.75 -16.30
C PHE A 209 -4.09 3.75 -17.39
N ALA A 210 -4.85 4.83 -17.53
CA ALA A 210 -4.57 5.87 -18.51
C ALA A 210 -3.27 6.61 -18.18
N ASN A 211 -2.46 6.93 -19.20
CA ASN A 211 -1.25 7.74 -19.01
C ASN A 211 -1.54 9.05 -18.26
N ALA A 212 -0.62 9.45 -17.37
CA ALA A 212 -0.73 10.72 -16.65
C ALA A 212 -0.78 11.90 -17.64
N MET A 213 -1.72 12.81 -17.45
CA MET A 213 -1.83 14.05 -18.22
C MET A 213 -0.95 15.13 -17.61
N SER A 214 -0.65 16.18 -18.38
CA SER A 214 -0.03 17.39 -17.81
C SER A 214 -0.87 17.93 -16.66
N GLY A 215 -0.24 18.15 -15.51
CA GLY A 215 -0.91 18.62 -14.29
C GLY A 215 -1.55 17.51 -13.44
N THR A 216 -1.43 16.23 -13.82
CA THR A 216 -1.94 15.12 -13.01
C THR A 216 -1.26 15.08 -11.64
N LEU A 217 -2.07 15.11 -10.59
CA LEU A 217 -1.65 15.00 -9.20
C LEU A 217 -1.76 13.55 -8.72
N ALA A 218 -2.87 12.89 -9.06
CA ALA A 218 -3.12 11.50 -8.68
C ALA A 218 -4.02 10.80 -9.71
N ILE A 219 -3.71 9.55 -10.01
CA ILE A 219 -4.61 8.60 -10.66
C ILE A 219 -4.70 7.41 -9.73
N VAL A 220 -5.89 7.09 -9.23
CA VAL A 220 -6.11 5.98 -8.31
C VAL A 220 -7.19 5.08 -8.89
N ARG A 221 -6.83 3.83 -9.17
CA ARG A 221 -7.75 2.78 -9.57
C ARG A 221 -8.05 1.89 -8.37
N ILE A 222 -9.32 1.61 -8.15
CA ILE A 222 -9.82 0.79 -7.04
C ILE A 222 -10.77 -0.24 -7.64
N ALA A 223 -10.61 -1.51 -7.29
CA ALA A 223 -11.38 -2.59 -7.90
C ALA A 223 -12.86 -2.57 -7.49
N ASP A 224 -13.13 -2.22 -6.24
CA ASP A 224 -14.48 -2.07 -5.69
C ASP A 224 -14.43 -1.07 -4.51
N PRO A 225 -14.61 0.24 -4.78
CA PRO A 225 -14.62 1.24 -3.72
C PRO A 225 -15.72 1.01 -2.66
N ALA A 226 -16.86 0.43 -3.02
CA ALA A 226 -17.93 0.12 -2.06
C ALA A 226 -17.50 -0.98 -1.08
N ALA A 227 -16.84 -2.04 -1.57
CA ALA A 227 -16.24 -3.05 -0.70
C ALA A 227 -15.10 -2.48 0.14
N LEU A 228 -14.26 -1.59 -0.44
CA LEU A 228 -13.19 -0.91 0.30
C LEU A 228 -13.74 -0.06 1.45
N TRP A 229 -14.85 0.65 1.22
CA TRP A 229 -15.53 1.42 2.26
C TRP A 229 -15.96 0.53 3.42
N ASN A 230 -16.53 -0.65 3.13
CA ASN A 230 -16.90 -1.61 4.17
C ASN A 230 -15.68 -2.09 4.97
N VAL A 231 -14.56 -2.42 4.30
CA VAL A 231 -13.30 -2.78 4.97
C VAL A 231 -12.83 -1.66 5.90
N LEU A 232 -12.84 -0.41 5.46
CA LEU A 232 -12.47 0.74 6.30
C LEU A 232 -13.41 0.88 7.50
N THR A 233 -14.71 0.68 7.32
CA THR A 233 -15.68 0.78 8.43
C THR A 233 -15.54 -0.32 9.48
N GLU A 234 -15.01 -1.47 9.10
CA GLU A 234 -14.79 -2.60 10.00
C GLU A 234 -13.49 -2.47 10.81
N HIS A 235 -12.44 -1.88 10.23
CA HIS A 235 -11.10 -1.88 10.82
C HIS A 235 -10.68 -0.53 11.45
N LEU A 236 -11.41 0.56 11.17
CA LEU A 236 -11.19 1.83 11.85
C LEU A 236 -11.95 1.89 13.18
N ASP A 237 -11.31 2.46 14.20
CA ASP A 237 -11.97 2.81 15.44
C ASP A 237 -13.03 3.92 15.23
N ARG A 238 -14.02 3.98 16.12
CA ARG A 238 -15.18 4.87 15.97
C ARG A 238 -14.82 6.36 15.75
N PRO A 239 -13.85 6.94 16.47
CA PRO A 239 -13.41 8.31 16.23
C PRO A 239 -12.90 8.54 14.81
N ASN A 240 -11.95 7.73 14.32
CA ASN A 240 -11.41 7.89 12.97
C ASN A 240 -12.46 7.60 11.90
N LEU A 241 -13.30 6.58 12.11
CA LEU A 241 -14.41 6.30 11.20
C LEU A 241 -15.38 7.49 11.10
N SER A 242 -15.71 8.12 12.24
CA SER A 242 -16.60 9.29 12.26
C SER A 242 -15.99 10.48 11.54
N LEU A 243 -14.68 10.71 11.69
CA LEU A 243 -13.95 11.76 10.97
C LEU A 243 -13.98 11.51 9.46
N VAL A 244 -13.57 10.32 9.01
CA VAL A 244 -13.53 9.97 7.57
C VAL A 244 -14.92 10.08 6.96
N ARG A 245 -15.93 9.51 7.60
CA ARG A 245 -17.32 9.59 7.13
C ARG A 245 -17.82 11.03 7.11
N GLY A 246 -17.58 11.80 8.17
CA GLY A 246 -18.00 13.20 8.25
C GLY A 246 -17.34 14.06 7.17
N SER A 247 -16.05 13.88 6.92
CA SER A 247 -15.32 14.59 5.86
C SER A 247 -15.83 14.23 4.47
N LEU A 248 -16.13 12.95 4.22
CA LEU A 248 -16.65 12.49 2.93
C LEU A 248 -18.07 13.01 2.67
N GLU A 249 -18.96 12.93 3.66
CA GLU A 249 -20.33 13.46 3.58
C GLU A 249 -20.30 14.99 3.42
N TYR A 250 -19.42 15.69 4.14
CA TYR A 250 -19.24 17.13 3.98
C TYR A 250 -18.78 17.49 2.57
N ALA A 251 -17.79 16.79 2.02
CA ALA A 251 -17.30 17.03 0.67
C ALA A 251 -18.39 16.80 -0.40
N VAL A 252 -19.17 15.71 -0.27
CA VAL A 252 -20.31 15.42 -1.14
C VAL A 252 -21.39 16.50 -1.01
N ALA A 253 -21.74 16.90 0.21
CA ALA A 253 -22.75 17.92 0.44
C ALA A 253 -22.34 19.31 -0.08
N GLN A 254 -21.05 19.67 0.03
CA GLN A 254 -20.53 20.93 -0.52
C GLN A 254 -20.57 20.95 -2.06
N PHE A 255 -20.30 19.80 -2.69
CA PHE A 255 -20.26 19.72 -4.15
C PHE A 255 -21.66 19.54 -4.76
N PHE A 256 -22.38 18.50 -4.35
CA PHE A 256 -23.67 18.13 -4.92
C PHE A 256 -24.88 18.76 -4.21
N GLY A 257 -24.70 19.27 -2.99
CA GLY A 257 -25.80 19.75 -2.15
C GLY A 257 -26.17 18.75 -1.03
N PRO A 258 -26.88 19.22 0.01
CA PRO A 258 -27.16 18.44 1.22
C PRO A 258 -28.13 17.26 1.01
N GLU A 259 -28.79 17.18 -0.16
CA GLU A 259 -29.71 16.10 -0.51
C GLU A 259 -28.99 14.82 -0.98
N VAL A 260 -27.71 14.93 -1.36
CA VAL A 260 -26.90 13.79 -1.80
C VAL A 260 -26.17 13.17 -0.62
N SER A 261 -26.34 11.88 -0.46
CA SER A 261 -25.66 11.08 0.56
C SER A 261 -24.57 10.22 -0.06
N VAL A 262 -23.46 10.03 0.66
CA VAL A 262 -22.40 9.11 0.22
C VAL A 262 -22.96 7.70 0.07
N ARG A 263 -23.76 7.25 1.03
CA ARG A 263 -24.23 5.87 1.13
C ARG A 263 -25.26 5.48 0.07
N GLU A 264 -26.28 6.31 -0.15
CA GLU A 264 -27.41 5.94 -1.01
C GLU A 264 -27.20 6.38 -2.48
N ASP A 265 -26.42 7.44 -2.71
CA ASP A 265 -26.29 8.06 -4.03
C ASP A 265 -24.92 7.81 -4.67
N ILE A 266 -23.82 7.91 -3.90
CA ILE A 266 -22.45 7.79 -4.41
C ILE A 266 -21.97 6.34 -4.44
N LEU A 267 -21.94 5.64 -3.29
CA LEU A 267 -21.38 4.28 -3.19
C LEU A 267 -21.99 3.27 -4.17
N PRO A 268 -23.30 3.30 -4.49
CA PRO A 268 -23.86 2.35 -5.46
C PRO A 268 -23.29 2.51 -6.88
N LEU A 269 -22.84 3.71 -7.27
CA LEU A 269 -22.14 3.93 -8.53
C LEU A 269 -20.72 3.33 -8.52
N LEU A 270 -20.19 3.01 -7.32
CA LEU A 270 -18.82 2.60 -7.08
C LEU A 270 -18.71 1.12 -6.66
N THR A 271 -19.62 0.28 -7.14
CA THR A 271 -19.66 -1.17 -6.89
C THR A 271 -18.79 -1.99 -7.85
N ASN A 272 -18.10 -1.31 -8.79
CA ASN A 272 -17.18 -1.92 -9.74
C ASN A 272 -15.88 -1.11 -9.83
N ALA A 273 -14.95 -1.62 -10.64
CA ALA A 273 -13.66 -0.99 -10.85
C ALA A 273 -13.83 0.49 -11.24
N THR A 274 -13.28 1.34 -10.39
CA THR A 274 -13.41 2.80 -10.48
C THR A 274 -12.03 3.41 -10.61
N THR A 275 -11.88 4.42 -11.45
CA THR A 275 -10.68 5.26 -11.50
C THR A 275 -11.02 6.67 -11.08
N VAL A 276 -10.27 7.20 -10.12
CA VAL A 276 -10.32 8.58 -9.69
C VAL A 276 -9.09 9.29 -10.25
N VAL A 277 -9.30 10.40 -10.93
CA VAL A 277 -8.26 11.25 -11.50
C VAL A 277 -8.34 12.62 -10.86
N LEU A 278 -7.22 13.08 -10.33
CA LEU A 278 -7.02 14.40 -9.75
C LEU A 278 -5.98 15.16 -10.58
N THR A 279 -6.34 16.32 -11.09
CA THR A 279 -5.44 17.16 -11.89
C THR A 279 -5.50 18.61 -11.46
N GLN A 280 -4.39 19.32 -11.57
CA GLN A 280 -4.35 20.77 -11.43
C GLN A 280 -4.67 21.41 -12.78
N THR A 281 -5.62 22.33 -12.79
CA THR A 281 -5.97 23.18 -13.93
C THR A 281 -5.70 24.65 -13.61
N SER A 282 -5.80 25.53 -14.60
CA SER A 282 -5.70 26.99 -14.38
C SER A 282 -6.82 27.53 -13.49
N SER A 283 -7.97 26.86 -13.45
CA SER A 283 -9.13 27.16 -12.59
C SER A 283 -9.06 26.52 -11.20
N GLY A 284 -7.99 25.78 -10.88
CA GLY A 284 -7.83 25.04 -9.63
C GLY A 284 -7.86 23.53 -9.84
N THR A 285 -8.17 22.79 -8.79
CA THR A 285 -8.16 21.33 -8.80
C THR A 285 -9.40 20.77 -9.49
N ALA A 286 -9.20 19.91 -10.48
CA ALA A 286 -10.26 19.19 -11.17
C ALA A 286 -10.24 17.70 -10.81
N VAL A 287 -11.43 17.13 -10.67
CA VAL A 287 -11.63 15.72 -10.32
C VAL A 287 -12.43 15.06 -11.43
N ALA A 288 -12.06 13.82 -11.75
CA ALA A 288 -12.91 12.93 -12.53
C ALA A 288 -12.99 11.54 -11.89
N VAL A 289 -14.14 10.90 -12.05
CA VAL A 289 -14.39 9.54 -11.59
C VAL A 289 -14.94 8.74 -12.78
N THR A 290 -14.24 7.70 -13.17
CA THR A 290 -14.70 6.75 -14.18
C THR A 290 -15.10 5.44 -13.52
N GLY A 291 -16.17 4.82 -13.99
CA GLY A 291 -16.65 3.57 -13.44
C GLY A 291 -17.54 2.82 -14.41
N ALA A 292 -18.01 1.66 -13.95
CA ALA A 292 -18.93 0.82 -14.70
C ALA A 292 -20.16 0.47 -13.85
N LEU A 293 -21.33 0.56 -14.44
CA LEU A 293 -22.58 0.08 -13.85
C LEU A 293 -23.40 -0.61 -14.95
N PRO A 294 -23.52 -1.96 -14.94
CA PRO A 294 -24.18 -2.70 -16.00
C PRO A 294 -25.67 -2.36 -16.18
N ALA A 295 -26.34 -1.95 -15.10
CA ALA A 295 -27.76 -1.60 -15.12
C ALA A 295 -27.97 -0.18 -15.68
N LEU A 296 -28.13 -0.06 -17.00
CA LEU A 296 -28.26 1.23 -17.69
C LEU A 296 -29.37 2.14 -17.13
N GLN A 297 -30.53 1.56 -16.77
CA GLN A 297 -31.64 2.33 -16.20
C GLN A 297 -31.28 2.88 -14.83
N GLU A 298 -30.64 2.07 -13.98
CA GLU A 298 -30.16 2.49 -12.67
C GLU A 298 -29.08 3.57 -12.80
N LEU A 299 -28.12 3.38 -13.71
CA LEU A 299 -27.09 4.38 -14.00
C LEU A 299 -27.72 5.72 -14.39
N THR A 300 -28.65 5.69 -15.33
CA THR A 300 -29.33 6.90 -15.81
C THR A 300 -30.08 7.62 -14.69
N GLN A 301 -30.77 6.85 -13.84
CA GLN A 301 -31.50 7.40 -12.69
C GLN A 301 -30.54 8.07 -11.70
N ARG A 302 -29.46 7.38 -11.30
CA ARG A 302 -28.48 7.89 -10.34
C ARG A 302 -27.76 9.14 -10.85
N LEU A 303 -27.34 9.14 -12.12
CA LEU A 303 -26.73 10.33 -12.74
C LEU A 303 -27.70 11.51 -12.81
N SER A 304 -29.01 11.27 -12.99
CA SER A 304 -30.01 12.33 -12.94
C SER A 304 -30.13 12.90 -11.53
N ILE A 305 -30.24 12.06 -10.49
CA ILE A 305 -30.34 12.48 -9.09
C ILE A 305 -29.17 13.40 -8.71
N LEU A 306 -27.93 12.96 -8.97
CA LEU A 306 -26.74 13.77 -8.66
C LEU A 306 -26.74 15.13 -9.37
N ARG A 307 -27.22 15.16 -10.60
CA ARG A 307 -27.24 16.35 -11.43
C ARG A 307 -28.35 17.32 -11.03
N ASP A 308 -29.53 16.79 -10.72
CA ASP A 308 -30.67 17.57 -10.27
C ASP A 308 -30.35 18.21 -8.91
N ALA A 309 -29.72 17.46 -8.00
CA ALA A 309 -29.19 17.97 -6.74
C ALA A 309 -28.09 19.03 -6.94
N PHE A 310 -27.11 18.77 -7.82
CA PHE A 310 -26.04 19.74 -8.10
C PHE A 310 -26.58 21.08 -8.59
N SER A 311 -27.54 21.06 -9.52
CA SER A 311 -28.15 22.26 -10.06
C SER A 311 -29.05 22.99 -9.05
N SER A 312 -29.60 22.29 -8.04
CA SER A 312 -30.45 22.88 -6.99
C SER A 312 -29.67 23.38 -5.77
N ALA A 313 -28.44 22.88 -5.55
CA ALA A 313 -27.64 23.13 -4.34
C ALA A 313 -27.40 24.60 -4.03
N VAL A 314 -27.14 25.43 -5.04
CA VAL A 314 -27.08 26.89 -4.91
C VAL A 314 -28.10 27.47 -5.87
N PRO A 315 -29.26 27.93 -5.37
CA PRO A 315 -30.26 28.50 -6.23
C PRO A 315 -29.66 29.75 -6.88
N PRO A 316 -29.73 29.90 -8.22
CA PRO A 316 -29.20 31.07 -8.91
C PRO A 316 -29.94 32.32 -8.45
N ILE A 317 -29.27 33.25 -7.76
CA ILE A 317 -29.86 34.49 -7.26
C ILE A 317 -29.50 35.64 -8.20
N LEU A 318 -30.51 36.26 -8.81
CA LEU A 318 -30.40 37.52 -9.52
C LEU A 318 -30.58 38.68 -8.52
N ALA A 319 -29.52 39.47 -8.34
CA ALA A 319 -29.58 40.73 -7.58
C ALA A 319 -29.83 41.90 -8.54
N THR A 320 -31.02 42.49 -8.49
CA THR A 320 -31.35 43.68 -9.27
C THR A 320 -31.37 44.90 -8.35
N THR A 321 -30.37 45.77 -8.49
CA THR A 321 -30.33 47.03 -7.74
C THR A 321 -30.98 48.13 -8.55
N GLN A 322 -32.06 48.72 -8.04
CA GLN A 322 -32.73 49.85 -8.65
C GLN A 322 -32.54 51.11 -7.79
N PRO A 323 -32.13 52.24 -8.38
CA PRO A 323 -32.07 53.51 -7.66
C PRO A 323 -33.49 54.02 -7.41
N LEU A 324 -33.80 54.34 -6.15
CA LEU A 324 -35.01 55.04 -5.75
C LEU A 324 -34.73 56.55 -5.64
N LYS A 325 -35.81 57.36 -5.66
CA LYS A 325 -35.69 58.82 -5.44
C LYS A 325 -35.02 59.11 -4.09
N ARG A 326 -34.20 60.16 -4.05
CA ARG A 326 -33.48 60.68 -2.86
C ARG A 326 -32.31 59.81 -2.35
N GLY A 327 -31.63 59.09 -3.22
CA GLY A 327 -30.34 58.44 -2.90
C GLY A 327 -30.46 57.09 -2.21
N PHE A 328 -31.67 56.55 -2.07
CA PHE A 328 -31.88 55.18 -1.62
C PHE A 328 -31.75 54.21 -2.79
N THR A 329 -31.23 53.02 -2.53
CA THR A 329 -31.19 51.91 -3.48
C THR A 329 -32.04 50.76 -2.95
N PHE A 330 -32.77 50.11 -3.84
CA PHE A 330 -33.53 48.90 -3.55
C PHE A 330 -32.87 47.74 -4.27
N THR A 331 -32.45 46.72 -3.52
CA THR A 331 -31.90 45.49 -4.09
C THR A 331 -32.95 44.39 -3.99
N SER A 332 -33.48 43.96 -5.13
CA SER A 332 -34.34 42.77 -5.21
C SER A 332 -33.46 41.55 -5.45
N LEU A 333 -33.55 40.57 -4.57
CA LEU A 333 -32.99 39.24 -4.79
C LEU A 333 -34.12 38.34 -5.29
N ARG A 334 -33.95 37.73 -6.47
CA ARG A 334 -34.90 36.75 -7.03
C ARG A 334 -34.13 35.52 -7.47
N THR A 335 -34.75 34.35 -7.38
CA THR A 335 -34.19 33.18 -8.03
C THR A 335 -34.44 33.25 -9.54
N ASP A 336 -33.40 33.00 -10.34
CA ASP A 336 -33.49 32.95 -11.80
C ASP A 336 -33.13 31.55 -12.30
N PRO A 337 -34.12 30.67 -12.48
CA PRO A 337 -33.90 29.31 -12.96
C PRO A 337 -33.19 29.24 -14.32
N SER A 338 -33.15 30.33 -15.10
CA SER A 338 -32.48 30.35 -16.40
C SER A 338 -30.95 30.27 -16.33
N MET A 339 -30.35 30.53 -15.17
CA MET A 339 -28.90 30.39 -14.97
C MET A 339 -28.46 28.94 -14.71
N ALA A 340 -29.36 28.07 -14.23
CA ALA A 340 -29.12 26.63 -14.22
C ALA A 340 -29.36 26.09 -15.63
N SER A 341 -28.29 25.85 -16.38
CA SER A 341 -28.39 25.33 -17.75
C SER A 341 -27.96 23.88 -17.84
N ARG A 342 -28.67 23.11 -18.67
CA ARG A 342 -28.34 21.72 -19.03
C ARG A 342 -28.04 21.68 -20.52
N LYS A 343 -26.84 21.21 -20.88
CA LYS A 343 -26.47 21.00 -22.28
C LYS A 343 -26.14 19.53 -22.50
N ARG A 344 -26.87 18.88 -23.42
CA ARG A 344 -26.59 17.52 -23.87
C ARG A 344 -25.86 17.55 -25.21
N THR A 345 -24.78 16.80 -25.30
CA THR A 345 -23.95 16.65 -26.51
C THR A 345 -23.51 15.20 -26.64
N SER A 346 -23.38 14.69 -27.87
CA SER A 346 -22.75 13.40 -28.13
C SER A 346 -21.28 13.60 -28.49
N GLN A 347 -20.38 12.81 -27.90
CA GLN A 347 -18.97 12.77 -28.24
C GLN A 347 -18.57 11.31 -28.49
N GLY A 348 -18.43 10.93 -29.77
CA GLY A 348 -18.28 9.53 -30.15
C GLY A 348 -19.46 8.68 -29.65
N TRP A 349 -19.17 7.65 -28.86
CA TRP A 349 -20.16 6.73 -28.26
C TRP A 349 -20.66 7.17 -26.88
N TRP A 350 -20.28 8.38 -26.45
CA TRP A 350 -20.63 8.93 -25.15
C TRP A 350 -21.73 9.96 -25.26
N GLU A 351 -22.76 9.82 -24.42
CA GLU A 351 -23.70 10.89 -24.15
C GLU A 351 -23.18 11.75 -23.01
N VAL A 352 -22.87 13.00 -23.31
CA VAL A 352 -22.32 13.97 -22.37
C VAL A 352 -23.39 14.97 -21.98
N GLU A 353 -23.56 15.18 -20.68
CA GLU A 353 -24.47 16.17 -20.11
C GLU A 353 -23.71 17.07 -19.16
N ARG A 354 -23.79 18.38 -19.42
CA ARG A 354 -23.19 19.44 -18.60
C ARG A 354 -24.28 20.13 -17.81
N SER A 355 -24.03 20.30 -16.52
CA SER A 355 -24.87 21.07 -15.60
C SER A 355 -24.06 22.19 -14.97
N PHE A 356 -24.69 23.34 -14.81
CA PHE A 356 -24.12 24.48 -14.12
C PHE A 356 -24.92 24.78 -12.85
N ARG A 357 -24.19 25.14 -11.79
CA ARG A 357 -24.74 25.63 -10.53
C ARG A 357 -24.72 27.17 -10.52
N GLY A 358 -25.49 27.81 -9.64
CA GLY A 358 -25.65 29.28 -9.60
C GLY A 358 -24.35 30.07 -9.40
N ASP A 359 -23.28 29.43 -8.93
CA ASP A 359 -21.92 29.97 -8.80
C ASP A 359 -21.02 29.69 -10.03
N MET A 360 -21.62 29.26 -11.15
CA MET A 360 -20.97 28.87 -12.40
C MET A 360 -20.03 27.66 -12.29
N GLN A 361 -20.06 26.91 -11.18
CA GLN A 361 -19.39 25.62 -11.13
C GLN A 361 -20.04 24.65 -12.11
N GLU A 362 -19.21 23.88 -12.80
CA GLU A 362 -19.67 22.87 -13.75
C GLU A 362 -19.59 21.46 -13.16
N PHE A 363 -20.60 20.67 -13.45
CA PHE A 363 -20.62 19.24 -13.23
C PHE A 363 -20.97 18.56 -14.55
N LEU A 364 -20.12 17.65 -14.98
CA LEU A 364 -20.27 16.91 -16.21
C LEU A 364 -20.47 15.43 -15.91
N THR A 365 -21.41 14.84 -16.64
CA THR A 365 -21.61 13.40 -16.69
C THR A 365 -21.44 12.95 -18.13
N ALA A 366 -20.67 11.90 -18.37
CA ALA A 366 -20.68 11.17 -19.63
C ALA A 366 -21.09 9.74 -19.36
N ARG A 367 -21.92 9.18 -20.23
CA ARG A 367 -22.33 7.78 -20.15
C ARG A 367 -22.18 7.06 -21.47
N SER A 368 -21.78 5.80 -21.38
CA SER A 368 -21.86 4.79 -22.44
C SER A 368 -22.71 3.62 -21.91
N THR A 369 -22.86 2.55 -22.69
CA THR A 369 -23.81 1.44 -22.41
C THR A 369 -23.68 0.87 -21.00
N VAL A 370 -22.46 0.71 -20.50
CA VAL A 370 -22.15 0.13 -19.18
C VAL A 370 -21.15 0.96 -18.37
N SER A 371 -20.77 2.14 -18.85
CA SER A 371 -19.67 2.94 -18.28
C SER A 371 -20.10 4.38 -18.09
N PHE A 372 -19.51 5.03 -17.11
CA PHE A 372 -19.75 6.45 -16.83
C PHE A 372 -18.45 7.18 -16.51
N VAL A 373 -18.49 8.49 -16.73
CA VAL A 373 -17.49 9.45 -16.28
C VAL A 373 -18.21 10.60 -15.60
N LEU A 374 -17.82 10.91 -14.38
CA LEU A 374 -18.18 12.13 -13.66
C LEU A 374 -16.98 13.06 -13.73
N SER A 375 -17.17 14.35 -13.97
CA SER A 375 -16.07 15.31 -13.93
C SER A 375 -16.51 16.70 -13.50
N THR A 376 -15.60 17.42 -12.86
CA THR A 376 -15.75 18.84 -12.53
C THR A 376 -15.13 19.76 -13.58
N ASN A 377 -14.58 19.20 -14.67
CA ASN A 377 -13.90 19.98 -15.69
C ASN A 377 -14.08 19.39 -17.10
N SER A 378 -14.48 20.23 -18.04
CA SER A 378 -14.74 19.83 -19.43
C SER A 378 -13.50 19.37 -20.21
N ALA A 379 -12.33 19.95 -19.95
CA ALA A 379 -11.09 19.54 -20.59
C ALA A 379 -10.65 18.16 -20.08
N LEU A 380 -10.68 17.94 -18.77
CA LEU A 380 -10.39 16.63 -18.16
C LEU A 380 -11.31 15.54 -18.68
N LEU A 381 -12.62 15.82 -18.77
CA LEU A 381 -13.57 14.86 -19.33
C LEU A 381 -13.23 14.51 -20.77
N THR A 382 -12.96 15.53 -21.61
CA THR A 382 -12.63 15.32 -23.02
C THR A 382 -11.39 14.44 -23.17
N ASP A 383 -10.33 14.75 -22.43
CA ASP A 383 -9.09 13.96 -22.42
C ASP A 383 -9.33 12.50 -21.99
N LEU A 384 -10.23 12.26 -21.02
CA LEU A 384 -10.57 10.91 -20.57
C LEU A 384 -11.41 10.12 -21.59
N LEU A 385 -12.23 10.79 -22.39
CA LEU A 385 -13.07 10.13 -23.40
C LEU A 385 -12.30 9.77 -24.68
N GLU A 386 -11.20 10.49 -24.96
CA GLU A 386 -10.45 10.36 -26.22
C GLU A 386 -9.21 9.46 -26.11
N ARG A 387 -8.79 9.07 -24.89
CA ARG A 387 -7.57 8.29 -24.67
C ARG A 387 -7.78 6.78 -24.76
N ASP A 388 -6.85 6.13 -25.47
CA ASP A 388 -6.73 4.67 -25.59
C ASP A 388 -5.37 4.14 -25.08
N GLU A 389 -4.52 5.02 -24.54
CA GLU A 389 -3.18 4.66 -24.06
C GLU A 389 -3.23 4.10 -22.63
N ASN A 390 -2.83 2.84 -22.51
CA ASN A 390 -2.80 2.11 -21.25
C ASN A 390 -1.35 1.90 -20.77
N ARG A 391 -1.08 2.28 -19.51
CA ARG A 391 0.14 1.96 -18.78
C ARG A 391 -0.14 0.88 -17.74
N SER A 392 0.84 0.01 -17.50
CA SER A 392 0.72 -1.06 -16.49
C SER A 392 1.15 -0.57 -15.10
N LEU A 393 0.37 -0.89 -14.09
CA LEU A 393 0.74 -0.79 -12.68
C LEU A 393 1.85 -1.81 -12.37
N PRO A 394 2.74 -1.50 -11.41
CA PRO A 394 3.66 -2.49 -10.88
C PRO A 394 2.82 -3.59 -10.26
N THR A 395 3.11 -4.83 -10.61
CA THR A 395 2.45 -5.99 -10.00
C THR A 395 3.53 -6.87 -9.42
N ALA A 396 3.33 -7.35 -8.19
CA ALA A 396 4.14 -8.41 -7.63
C ALA A 396 3.84 -9.73 -8.35
N GLY A 397 2.68 -9.81 -9.04
CA GLY A 397 2.31 -10.96 -9.88
C GLY A 397 1.90 -12.17 -9.05
N HIS A 398 1.52 -11.95 -7.79
CA HIS A 398 1.24 -13.00 -6.83
C HIS A 398 -0.21 -13.01 -6.35
N GLY A 399 -0.98 -11.94 -6.60
CA GLY A 399 -2.34 -11.80 -6.08
C GLY A 399 -3.34 -11.11 -7.00
N ARG A 400 -4.56 -10.94 -6.49
CA ARG A 400 -5.59 -10.11 -7.11
C ARG A 400 -5.21 -8.64 -6.90
N LEU A 401 -5.27 -7.82 -7.93
CA LEU A 401 -5.03 -6.39 -7.79
C LEU A 401 -6.27 -5.72 -7.18
N LEU A 402 -6.11 -5.09 -6.02
CA LEU A 402 -7.21 -4.44 -5.30
C LEU A 402 -7.28 -2.95 -5.65
N MET A 403 -6.12 -2.30 -5.69
CA MET A 403 -6.01 -0.89 -6.01
C MET A 403 -4.59 -0.58 -6.44
N GLY A 404 -4.42 0.55 -7.12
CA GLY A 404 -3.11 1.05 -7.51
C GLY A 404 -3.22 2.34 -8.27
N GLY A 405 -2.10 2.99 -8.52
CA GLY A 405 -2.14 4.31 -9.11
C GLY A 405 -0.79 4.97 -9.29
N VAL A 406 -0.87 6.21 -9.75
CA VAL A 406 0.26 7.14 -9.85
C VAL A 406 -0.02 8.32 -8.95
N LEU A 407 1.00 8.76 -8.21
CA LEU A 407 0.92 9.94 -7.35
C LEU A 407 2.12 10.84 -7.65
N ASN A 408 1.86 12.11 -7.97
CA ASN A 408 2.88 13.16 -7.98
C ASN A 408 2.95 13.76 -6.58
N LEU A 409 3.94 13.31 -5.81
CA LEU A 409 4.04 13.59 -4.38
C LEU A 409 4.32 15.05 -4.09
N THR A 410 5.12 15.71 -4.94
CA THR A 410 5.49 17.11 -4.74
C THR A 410 4.27 18.01 -4.87
N ASP A 411 3.48 17.82 -5.92
CA ASP A 411 2.34 18.69 -6.19
C ASP A 411 1.12 18.29 -5.33
N LEU A 412 0.95 16.99 -5.03
CA LEU A 412 -0.08 16.52 -4.09
C LEU A 412 0.16 17.04 -2.66
N ARG A 413 1.42 17.06 -2.18
CA ARG A 413 1.75 17.60 -0.85
C ARG A 413 1.42 19.09 -0.74
N LYS A 414 1.65 19.88 -1.79
CA LYS A 414 1.25 21.30 -1.82
C LYS A 414 -0.26 21.45 -1.68
N LEU A 415 -1.02 20.68 -2.47
CA LEU A 415 -2.49 20.69 -2.39
C LEU A 415 -2.99 20.30 -1.00
N LEU A 416 -2.43 19.24 -0.42
CA LEU A 416 -2.79 18.78 0.93
C LEU A 416 -2.41 19.80 2.00
N ALA A 417 -1.29 20.53 1.85
CA ALA A 417 -0.90 21.58 2.79
C ALA A 417 -1.92 22.72 2.84
N GLU A 418 -2.49 23.06 1.69
CA GLU A 418 -3.50 24.11 1.57
C GLU A 418 -4.90 23.64 2.00
N SER A 419 -5.25 22.39 1.69
CA SER A 419 -6.64 21.91 1.76
C SER A 419 -6.92 21.00 2.95
N ALA A 420 -5.93 20.23 3.40
CA ALA A 420 -6.08 19.20 4.42
C ALA A 420 -4.76 18.92 5.17
N PRO A 421 -4.22 19.92 5.91
CA PRO A 421 -2.90 19.80 6.54
C PRO A 421 -2.80 18.66 7.55
N ALA A 422 -3.91 18.24 8.15
CA ALA A 422 -3.98 17.07 9.04
C ALA A 422 -3.63 15.74 8.34
N LEU A 423 -3.67 15.69 7.00
CA LEU A 423 -3.28 14.51 6.22
C LEU A 423 -1.79 14.48 5.86
N LEU A 424 -1.02 15.52 6.21
CA LEU A 424 0.42 15.60 5.97
C LEU A 424 1.28 15.05 7.11
N GLU A 425 0.66 14.52 8.16
CA GLU A 425 1.37 13.92 9.29
C GLU A 425 2.25 12.72 8.87
N GLU A 426 3.22 12.38 9.72
CA GLU A 426 4.30 11.44 9.40
C GLU A 426 3.80 10.11 8.84
N SER A 427 4.43 9.67 7.75
CA SER A 427 4.17 8.37 7.15
C SER A 427 4.51 7.25 8.16
N PRO A 428 3.71 6.18 8.23
CA PRO A 428 4.00 5.05 9.10
C PRO A 428 5.40 4.50 8.80
N PRO A 429 6.12 3.95 9.80
CA PRO A 429 7.50 3.47 9.63
C PRO A 429 7.68 2.39 8.55
N LEU A 430 6.59 1.70 8.18
CA LEU A 430 6.55 0.72 7.09
C LEU A 430 6.55 1.35 5.70
N LEU A 431 6.03 2.57 5.56
CA LEU A 431 6.17 3.35 4.34
C LEU A 431 7.49 4.11 4.46
N LEU A 432 8.55 3.50 3.90
CA LEU A 432 9.78 4.20 3.62
C LEU A 432 9.46 5.59 3.04
N PRO A 433 10.25 6.64 3.33
CA PRO A 433 10.11 7.87 2.59
C PRO A 433 10.16 7.49 1.13
N LEU A 434 9.03 7.81 0.50
CA LEU A 434 8.83 7.65 -0.91
C LEU A 434 10.09 8.22 -1.57
N PRO A 435 10.67 7.50 -2.53
CA PRO A 435 11.90 7.91 -3.17
C PRO A 435 11.83 9.39 -3.53
N SER A 436 12.97 10.09 -3.53
CA SER A 436 13.08 11.55 -3.77
C SER A 436 12.62 11.99 -5.16
N THR A 437 11.90 11.13 -5.87
CA THR A 437 11.27 11.33 -7.16
C THR A 437 9.99 12.14 -7.03
N ARG A 438 9.67 12.85 -8.10
CA ARG A 438 8.47 13.67 -8.20
C ARG A 438 7.20 12.81 -8.19
N SER A 439 7.28 11.61 -8.74
CA SER A 439 6.14 10.72 -8.94
C SER A 439 6.46 9.27 -8.59
N ILE A 440 5.47 8.59 -8.01
CA ILE A 440 5.51 7.17 -7.68
C ILE A 440 4.38 6.42 -8.38
N VAL A 441 4.62 5.14 -8.66
CA VAL A 441 3.59 4.20 -9.07
C VAL A 441 3.46 3.14 -7.98
N TRP A 442 2.24 2.84 -7.59
CA TRP A 442 1.98 1.91 -6.49
C TRP A 442 0.82 0.96 -6.80
N SER A 443 0.79 -0.16 -6.08
CA SER A 443 -0.30 -1.14 -6.17
C SER A 443 -0.44 -1.89 -4.86
N ILE A 444 -1.65 -2.37 -4.60
CA ILE A 444 -1.98 -3.27 -3.50
C ILE A 444 -2.60 -4.53 -4.09
N GLU A 445 -1.95 -5.67 -3.87
CA GLU A 445 -2.40 -6.99 -4.23
C GLU A 445 -2.77 -7.80 -2.99
N ALA A 446 -3.74 -8.72 -3.13
CA ALA A 446 -4.06 -9.68 -2.10
C ALA A 446 -4.03 -11.12 -2.60
N THR A 447 -3.39 -11.99 -1.82
CA THR A 447 -3.29 -13.43 -2.05
C THR A 447 -3.61 -14.12 -0.74
N ASP A 448 -4.76 -14.79 -0.66
CA ASP A 448 -5.25 -15.43 0.56
C ASP A 448 -5.13 -14.48 1.76
N SER A 449 -4.29 -14.82 2.74
CA SER A 449 -4.01 -14.07 3.97
C SER A 449 -2.83 -13.10 3.88
N VAL A 450 -2.37 -12.75 2.67
CA VAL A 450 -1.26 -11.81 2.43
C VAL A 450 -1.75 -10.61 1.64
N THR A 451 -1.53 -9.42 2.19
CA THR A 451 -1.67 -8.16 1.47
C THR A 451 -0.28 -7.63 1.12
N THR A 452 -0.06 -7.30 -0.15
CA THR A 452 1.22 -6.79 -0.66
C THR A 452 1.03 -5.40 -1.22
N LEU A 453 1.69 -4.41 -0.63
CA LEU A 453 1.85 -3.08 -1.19
C LEU A 453 3.19 -3.00 -1.92
N THR A 454 3.16 -2.64 -3.20
CA THR A 454 4.36 -2.35 -3.99
C THR A 454 4.39 -0.87 -4.32
N VAL A 455 5.54 -0.22 -4.12
CA VAL A 455 5.78 1.18 -4.47
C VAL A 455 7.06 1.27 -5.27
N ASN A 456 6.95 1.75 -6.51
CA ASN A 456 8.07 1.95 -7.41
C ASN A 456 8.22 3.41 -7.81
N ASN A 457 9.43 3.78 -8.15
CA ASN A 457 9.71 5.00 -8.89
C ASN A 457 9.00 4.97 -10.25
N GLU A 458 8.37 6.08 -10.61
CA GLU A 458 8.03 6.29 -12.01
C GLU A 458 9.36 6.48 -12.76
N GLN A 459 9.72 5.52 -13.62
CA GLN A 459 10.83 5.71 -14.55
C GLN A 459 10.43 6.80 -15.55
N GLU A 460 11.19 7.90 -15.57
CA GLU A 460 11.07 8.99 -16.56
C GLU A 460 11.40 8.51 -17.98
#